data_AF-A0A3S4UAN4-F1
#
_entry.id   AF-A0A3S4UAN4-F1
#
_cell.length_a   1.000
_cell.length_b   1.000
_cell.length_c   1.000
_cell.angle_alpha   90.00
_cell.angle_beta   90.00
_cell.angle_gamma   90.00
#
_symmetry.space_group_name_H-M   'P 1'
#
loop_
_entity.id
_entity.type
_entity.pdbx_description
1 polymer ?
#
loop_
_entity_poly.entity_id
_entity_poly.type
_entity_poly.pdbx_seq_one_letter_code
_entity_poly.pdbx_strand_id
1 'polypeptide(L)'
;MSGKNIIYPARLALTSARLAKTALSAEPLSLPKGLPEPEGSPDYELRRLRDGYIYILTLNIGENNEASYTSDDYQLYLYKYSSPEFTKDNEDIPYSFRQLFIPKASMKSRLKPIHP
;
A
#
# COMPACT_ATOMS: atom_id res chain seq x y z
N MET A 1 36.85 0.90 5.39
CA MET A 1 35.72 0.91 4.44
C MET A 1 34.48 1.32 5.21
N SER A 2 33.94 2.52 4.97
CA SER A 2 32.69 2.95 5.59
C SER A 2 31.56 2.16 4.94
N GLY A 3 30.92 1.27 5.70
CA GLY A 3 29.77 0.51 5.21
C GLY A 3 28.63 1.47 4.88
N LYS A 4 28.17 1.47 3.63
CA LYS A 4 26.98 2.24 3.21
C LYS A 4 25.81 1.72 4.06
N ASN A 5 25.27 2.54 4.96
CA ASN A 5 24.06 2.17 5.72
C ASN A 5 22.89 2.09 4.75
N ILE A 6 22.48 0.87 4.40
CA ILE A 6 21.33 0.63 3.51
C ILE A 6 20.05 0.80 4.34
N ILE A 7 19.26 1.82 4.03
CA ILE A 7 17.92 2.01 4.60
C ILE A 7 16.93 1.30 3.69
N TYR A 8 16.21 0.31 4.24
CA TYR A 8 15.16 -0.40 3.52
C TYR A 8 13.80 0.27 3.75
N PRO A 9 13.03 0.59 2.69
CA PRO A 9 11.66 1.04 2.85
C PRO A 9 10.82 -0.01 3.60
N ALA A 10 10.09 0.43 4.63
CA ALA A 10 9.21 -0.40 5.42
C ALA A 10 7.80 0.20 5.46
N ARG A 11 6.81 -0.65 5.70
CA ARG A 11 5.42 -0.26 5.95
C ARG A 11 4.96 -0.78 7.30
N LEU A 12 4.04 -0.05 7.93
CA LEU A 12 3.27 -0.55 9.05
C LEU A 12 2.17 -1.47 8.51
N ALA A 13 2.09 -2.69 9.02
CA ALA A 13 1.00 -3.62 8.77
C ALA A 13 0.32 -3.96 10.09
N LEU A 14 -1.01 -4.14 10.07
CA LEU A 14 -1.70 -4.61 11.26
C LEU A 14 -1.17 -5.99 11.66
N THR A 15 -1.02 -6.21 12.97
CA THR A 15 -0.75 -7.55 13.50
C THR A 15 -1.94 -8.46 13.19
N SER A 16 -1.68 -9.77 13.04
CA SER A 16 -2.76 -10.75 12.80
C SER A 16 -3.81 -10.73 13.90
N ALA A 17 -3.39 -10.52 15.15
CA ALA A 17 -4.28 -10.41 16.30
C ALA A 17 -5.19 -9.18 16.20
N ARG A 18 -4.63 -8.02 15.80
CA ARG A 18 -5.43 -6.81 15.63
C ARG A 18 -6.36 -6.88 14.43
N LEU A 19 -5.92 -7.48 13.32
CA LEU A 19 -6.75 -7.72 12.13
C LEU A 19 -7.97 -8.59 12.47
N ALA A 20 -7.78 -9.65 13.25
CA ALA A 20 -8.88 -10.50 13.71
C ALA A 20 -9.86 -9.71 14.61
N LYS A 21 -9.35 -8.82 15.47
CA LYS A 21 -10.18 -8.01 16.36
C LYS A 21 -10.97 -6.93 15.63
N THR A 22 -10.45 -6.37 14.53
CA THR A 22 -11.14 -5.32 13.75
C THR A 22 -12.40 -5.83 13.06
N ALA A 23 -12.49 -7.14 12.79
CA ALA A 23 -13.70 -7.76 12.26
C ALA A 23 -14.84 -7.83 13.30
N LEU A 24 -14.52 -7.72 14.59
CA LEU A 24 -15.45 -7.98 15.70
C LEU A 24 -15.76 -6.74 16.54
N SER A 25 -14.95 -5.69 16.45
CA SER A 25 -15.06 -4.50 17.28
C SER A 25 -14.57 -3.27 16.52
N ALA A 26 -15.33 -2.17 16.65
CA ALA A 26 -14.98 -0.85 16.12
C ALA A 26 -14.00 -0.08 17.03
N GLU A 27 -13.29 -0.77 17.92
CA GLU A 27 -12.25 -0.15 18.74
C GLU A 27 -11.24 0.61 17.86
N PRO A 28 -10.90 1.86 18.21
CA PRO A 28 -9.94 2.65 17.45
C PRO A 28 -8.54 2.02 17.44
N LEU A 29 -7.85 2.07 16.30
CA LEU A 29 -6.46 1.63 16.16
C LEU A 29 -5.52 2.58 16.94
N SER A 30 -4.54 2.02 17.63
CA SER A 30 -3.58 2.78 18.43
C SER A 30 -2.29 3.09 17.67
N LEU A 31 -2.07 4.40 17.46
CA LEU A 31 -0.88 5.10 16.96
C LEU A 31 -0.34 4.62 15.58
N PRO A 32 0.50 5.41 14.88
CA PRO A 32 1.49 6.31 15.47
C PRO A 32 1.63 7.67 14.79
N LYS A 33 1.41 8.76 15.54
CA LYS A 33 1.81 10.10 15.11
C LYS A 33 3.25 10.38 15.54
N GLY A 34 4.09 10.68 14.56
CA GLY A 34 5.51 11.01 14.69
C GLY A 34 6.47 9.84 14.51
N LEU A 35 6.16 8.70 15.16
CA LEU A 35 7.07 7.54 15.37
C LEU A 35 8.38 7.96 16.11
N PRO A 36 9.03 7.13 16.92
CA PRO A 36 8.74 5.77 17.39
C PRO A 36 8.27 5.75 18.86
N GLU A 37 7.81 4.59 19.36
CA GLU A 37 8.23 4.08 20.68
C GLU A 37 8.53 2.58 20.49
N PRO A 38 9.70 2.08 20.92
CA PRO A 38 10.19 0.75 20.54
C PRO A 38 9.66 -0.35 21.49
N GLU A 39 9.55 -1.55 20.94
CA GLU A 39 9.06 -2.81 21.54
C GLU A 39 7.65 -2.80 22.17
N GLY A 40 6.68 -3.31 21.41
CA GLY A 40 5.40 -3.77 21.98
C GLY A 40 4.12 -3.12 21.46
N SER A 41 4.11 -2.39 20.31
CA SER A 41 2.83 -1.96 19.72
C SER A 41 1.97 -3.18 19.40
N PRO A 42 0.80 -3.37 20.04
CA PRO A 42 -0.01 -4.56 19.84
C PRO A 42 -0.72 -4.55 18.48
N ASP A 43 -0.87 -3.37 17.89
CA ASP A 43 -1.70 -3.15 16.71
C ASP A 43 -0.92 -3.26 15.39
N TYR A 44 0.36 -2.88 15.38
CA TYR A 44 1.16 -2.79 14.15
C TYR A 44 2.53 -3.45 14.28
N GLU A 45 2.99 -4.00 13.15
CA GLU A 45 4.36 -4.49 12.96
C GLU A 45 5.00 -3.86 11.72
N LEU A 46 6.32 -3.69 11.76
CA LEU A 46 7.10 -3.21 10.62
C LEU A 46 7.38 -4.37 9.66
N ARG A 47 6.92 -4.22 8.41
CA ARG A 47 7.22 -5.16 7.33
C ARG A 47 8.01 -4.44 6.23
N ARG A 48 9.05 -5.10 5.73
CA ARG A 48 9.77 -4.62 4.53
C ARG A 48 8.81 -4.53 3.35
N LEU A 49 8.92 -3.46 2.58
CA LEU A 49 8.23 -3.37 1.30
C LEU A 49 8.91 -4.30 0.30
N ARG A 50 8.12 -5.17 -0.33
CA ARG A 50 8.58 -6.05 -1.41
C ARG A 50 8.30 -5.39 -2.75
N ASP A 51 9.18 -5.61 -3.71
CA ASP A 51 8.97 -5.22 -5.11
C ASP A 51 7.58 -5.66 -5.59
N GLY A 52 6.84 -4.75 -6.23
CA GLY A 52 5.49 -5.04 -6.72
C GLY A 52 4.49 -3.89 -6.56
N TYR A 53 3.23 -4.26 -6.38
CA TYR A 53 2.10 -3.32 -6.36
C TYR A 53 1.53 -3.13 -4.95
N ILE A 54 1.18 -1.89 -4.64
CA ILE A 54 0.51 -1.49 -3.39
C ILE A 54 -0.84 -0.90 -3.76
N TYR A 55 -1.88 -1.41 -3.11
CA TYR A 55 -3.27 -1.02 -3.32
C TYR A 55 -3.80 -0.42 -2.01
N ILE A 56 -4.30 0.81 -2.08
CA ILE A 56 -4.99 1.47 -0.97
C ILE A 56 -6.42 1.74 -1.44
N LEU A 57 -7.39 1.12 -0.75
CA LEU A 57 -8.81 1.28 -1.03
C LEU A 57 -9.44 2.12 0.06
N THR A 58 -10.13 3.19 -0.32
CA THR A 58 -10.83 4.08 0.61
C THR A 58 -12.28 4.29 0.17
N LEU A 59 -13.15 4.68 1.09
CA LEU A 59 -14.47 5.18 0.73
C LEU A 59 -14.33 6.44 -0.15
N ASN A 60 -15.25 6.61 -1.10
CA ASN A 60 -15.31 7.82 -1.89
C ASN A 60 -15.91 8.96 -1.05
N ILE A 61 -15.07 9.92 -0.67
CA ILE A 61 -15.48 11.07 0.15
C ILE A 61 -15.59 12.37 -0.67
N GLY A 62 -15.60 12.29 -2.00
CA GLY A 62 -15.74 13.44 -2.90
C GLY A 62 -14.85 13.34 -4.14
N GLU A 63 -14.83 14.39 -4.96
CA GLU A 63 -13.93 14.43 -6.12
C GLU A 63 -12.47 14.48 -5.66
N ASN A 64 -11.71 13.42 -5.96
CA ASN A 64 -10.27 13.41 -5.81
C ASN A 64 -9.59 13.09 -7.15
N ASN A 65 -8.87 14.07 -7.69
CA ASN A 65 -8.11 13.93 -8.94
C ASN A 65 -6.80 13.16 -8.76
N GLU A 66 -6.40 12.89 -7.52
CA GLU A 66 -5.22 12.11 -7.18
C GLU A 66 -5.53 10.62 -7.04
N ALA A 67 -6.80 10.20 -7.08
CA ALA A 67 -7.13 8.78 -7.06
C ALA A 67 -6.65 8.10 -8.36
N SER A 68 -6.06 6.91 -8.23
CA SER A 68 -5.69 6.09 -9.38
C SER A 68 -6.91 5.59 -10.15
N TYR A 69 -8.02 5.40 -9.43
CA TYR A 69 -9.33 5.10 -9.96
C TYR A 69 -10.40 5.56 -8.97
N THR A 70 -11.50 6.07 -9.48
CA THR A 70 -12.67 6.51 -8.70
C THR A 70 -13.90 5.77 -9.19
N SER A 71 -14.58 5.09 -8.26
CA SER A 71 -15.94 4.56 -8.39
C SER A 71 -16.90 5.50 -7.65
N ASP A 72 -18.20 5.21 -7.71
CA ASP A 72 -19.21 5.93 -6.93
C ASP A 72 -18.97 5.72 -5.43
N ASP A 73 -18.64 4.50 -4.99
CA ASP A 73 -18.54 4.15 -3.57
C ASP A 73 -17.10 4.19 -3.00
N TYR A 74 -16.08 4.08 -3.86
CA TYR A 74 -14.69 3.94 -3.41
C TYR A 74 -13.67 4.62 -4.32
N GLN A 75 -12.51 4.91 -3.75
CA GLN A 75 -11.32 5.37 -4.45
C GLN A 75 -10.19 4.35 -4.27
N LEU A 76 -9.44 4.10 -5.34
CA LEU A 76 -8.25 3.26 -5.34
C LEU A 76 -7.02 4.12 -5.58
N TYR A 77 -5.98 3.92 -4.78
CA TYR A 77 -4.63 4.42 -5.03
C TYR A 77 -3.72 3.21 -5.29
N LEU A 78 -3.13 3.17 -6.49
CA LEU A 78 -2.29 2.09 -6.97
C LEU A 78 -0.87 2.61 -7.17
N TYR A 79 0.07 2.03 -6.43
CA TYR A 79 1.49 2.34 -6.56
C TYR A 79 2.25 1.11 -7.05
N LYS A 80 3.20 1.32 -7.96
CA LYS A 80 4.28 0.37 -8.22
C LYS A 80 5.48 0.80 -7.39
N TYR A 81 5.89 -0.07 -6.48
CA TYR A 81 7.14 0.05 -5.75
C TYR A 81 8.18 -0.84 -6.43
N SER A 82 9.31 -0.24 -6.79
CA SER A 82 10.44 -0.98 -7.37
C SER A 82 11.61 -1.01 -6.40
N SER A 83 12.13 -2.20 -6.11
CA SER A 83 13.33 -2.41 -5.29
C SER A 83 14.49 -2.91 -6.17
N PRO A 84 15.70 -2.31 -6.06
CA PRO A 84 16.87 -2.75 -6.81
C PRO A 84 17.36 -4.15 -6.44
N GLU A 85 16.91 -4.71 -5.31
CA GLU A 85 17.33 -6.03 -4.85
C GLU A 85 16.89 -7.18 -5.77
N PHE A 86 15.92 -6.93 -6.66
CA PHE A 86 15.35 -7.94 -7.56
C PHE A 86 15.65 -7.69 -9.04
N THR A 87 16.34 -6.61 -9.39
CA THR A 87 16.83 -6.40 -10.75
C THR A 87 18.09 -7.24 -10.96
N LYS A 88 18.03 -8.16 -11.93
CA LYS A 88 19.14 -9.06 -12.29
C LYS A 88 20.41 -8.29 -12.73
N ASP A 89 20.23 -7.05 -13.15
CA ASP A 89 21.28 -6.13 -13.51
C ASP A 89 21.48 -5.19 -12.34
N ASN A 90 22.60 -5.40 -11.66
CA ASN A 90 23.05 -4.80 -10.40
C ASN A 90 23.42 -3.30 -10.58
N GLU A 91 22.66 -2.57 -11.38
CA GLU A 91 22.82 -1.13 -11.55
C GLU A 91 22.15 -0.39 -10.38
N ASP A 92 22.68 0.78 -10.04
CA ASP A 92 22.22 1.71 -8.99
C ASP A 92 20.79 2.23 -9.25
N ILE A 93 19.81 1.35 -9.36
CA ILE A 93 18.40 1.71 -9.52
C ILE A 93 17.91 2.16 -8.14
N PRO A 94 17.53 3.44 -7.98
CA PRO A 94 17.00 3.87 -6.69
C PRO A 94 15.67 3.19 -6.41
N TYR A 95 15.37 3.00 -5.12
CA TYR A 95 14.01 2.69 -4.70
C TYR A 95 13.05 3.73 -5.31
N SER A 96 11.99 3.28 -5.97
CA SER A 96 11.05 4.18 -6.62
C SER A 96 9.61 3.82 -6.31
N PHE A 97 8.80 4.86 -6.09
CA PHE A 97 7.37 4.79 -5.94
C PHE A 97 6.72 5.54 -7.09
N ARG A 98 5.95 4.84 -7.90
CA ARG A 98 5.20 5.45 -9.00
C ARG A 98 3.73 5.13 -8.84
N GLN A 99 2.90 6.16 -8.73
CA GLN A 99 1.46 6.00 -8.81
C GLN A 99 1.03 5.69 -10.25
N LEU A 100 0.09 4.76 -10.42
CA LEU A 100 -0.43 4.34 -11.70
C LEU A 100 -1.90 4.71 -11.81
N PHE A 101 -2.27 5.46 -12.84
CA PHE A 101 -3.65 5.87 -13.07
C PHE A 101 -4.32 4.94 -14.08
N ILE A 102 -5.55 4.52 -13.79
CA ILE A 102 -6.35 3.67 -14.68
C ILE A 102 -7.27 4.58 -15.51
N PRO A 103 -7.12 4.65 -16.84
CA PRO A 103 -7.97 5.47 -17.67
C PRO A 103 -9.43 4.98 -17.59
N LYS A 104 -10.39 5.91 -17.45
CA LYS A 104 -11.84 5.61 -17.43
C LYS A 104 -12.31 4.77 -18.63
N ALA A 105 -11.67 4.90 -19.79
CA ALA A 105 -11.98 4.15 -21.00
C ALA A 105 -11.64 2.64 -20.92
N SER A 106 -10.70 2.25 -20.04
CA SER A 106 -10.15 0.88 -19.99
C SER A 106 -11.05 -0.13 -19.26
N MET A 107 -12.08 0.33 -18.54
CA MET A 107 -12.99 -0.56 -17.80
C MET A 107 -14.27 -0.96 -18.53
N LYS A 108 -14.69 -0.23 -19.59
CA LYS A 108 -15.88 -0.58 -20.38
C LYS A 108 -15.74 -1.89 -21.16
N SER A 109 -14.53 -2.43 -21.31
CA SER A 109 -14.27 -3.61 -22.15
C SER A 109 -14.22 -4.95 -21.40
N ARG A 110 -14.29 -4.98 -20.06
CA ARG A 110 -14.05 -6.21 -19.26
C ARG A 110 -15.23 -6.77 -18.48
N LEU A 111 -16.37 -6.09 -18.45
CA LEU A 111 -17.61 -6.64 -17.90
C LEU A 111 -18.46 -7.18 -19.04
N LYS A 112 -18.11 -8.36 -19.56
CA LYS A 112 -19.13 -9.19 -20.22
C LYS A 112 -19.96 -9.81 -19.10
N PRO A 113 -21.29 -9.60 -19.07
CA PRO A 113 -22.13 -10.29 -18.10
C PRO A 113 -21.99 -11.79 -18.34
N ILE A 114 -21.62 -12.50 -17.28
CA ILE A 114 -21.77 -13.96 -17.23
C ILE A 114 -23.27 -14.16 -16.96
N HIS A 115 -24.03 -14.46 -18.02
CA HIS A 115 -25.40 -14.92 -17.85
C HIS A 115 -25.39 -16.34 -17.26
N PRO A 116 -26.26 -16.63 -16.28
CA PRO A 116 -26.48 -18.00 -15.79
C PRO A 116 -27.06 -18.91 -16.86
#